data_AF-A0A9P6IIZ3-F1
#
_entry.id   AF-A0A9P6IIZ3-F1
#
_cell.length_a   1.000
_cell.length_b   1.000
_cell.length_c   1.000
_cell.angle_alpha   90.00
_cell.angle_beta   90.00
_cell.angle_gamma   90.00
#
_symmetry.space_group_name_H-M   'P 1'
#
loop_
_entity.id
_entity.type
_entity.pdbx_description
1 polymer ?
#
loop_
_entity_poly.entity_id
_entity_poly.type
_entity_poly.pdbx_seq_one_letter_code
_entity_poly.pdbx_strand_id
1 'polypeptide(L)'
;MGGARVMELQDTIGNFEVGKEFDAILVNTTADNTPLDVFEHDEIETKFEKYLFVGDDRNNEKIYVQGKEVRLPGSTTASRK
;
A
#
# COMPACT_ATOMS: atom_id res chain seq x y z
N MET A 1 -12.96 4.02 3.88
CA MET A 1 -14.10 4.58 3.12
C MET A 1 -14.42 6.06 3.39
N GLY A 2 -13.90 6.74 4.43
CA GLY A 2 -14.27 8.14 4.70
C GLY A 2 -14.05 9.09 3.52
N GLY A 3 -12.83 9.12 2.97
CA GLY A 3 -12.50 9.98 1.82
C GLY A 3 -13.32 9.67 0.56
N ALA A 4 -13.48 8.39 0.21
CA ALA A 4 -14.30 8.00 -0.94
C ALA A 4 -15.76 8.47 -0.80
N ARG A 5 -16.35 8.41 0.42
CA ARG A 5 -17.71 8.93 0.66
C ARG A 5 -17.81 10.44 0.55
N VAL A 6 -16.81 11.17 1.06
CA VAL A 6 -16.75 12.64 0.94
C VAL A 6 -16.72 13.06 -0.53
N MET A 7 -16.09 12.25 -1.38
CA MET A 7 -15.96 12.50 -2.82
C MET A 7 -17.06 11.86 -3.66
N GLU A 8 -18.08 11.23 -3.05
CA GLU A 8 -19.13 10.45 -3.75
C GLU A 8 -18.60 9.30 -4.64
N LEU A 9 -17.43 8.75 -4.31
CA LEU A 9 -16.77 7.66 -5.05
C LEU A 9 -16.80 6.32 -4.29
N GLN A 10 -17.59 6.20 -3.22
CA GLN A 10 -17.62 5.00 -2.37
C GLN A 10 -18.01 3.70 -3.10
N ASP A 11 -18.74 3.81 -4.21
CA ASP A 11 -19.19 2.68 -5.02
C ASP A 11 -18.14 2.26 -6.04
N THR A 12 -17.07 3.05 -6.22
CA THR A 12 -16.01 2.83 -7.19
C THR A 12 -14.68 2.47 -6.52
N ILE A 13 -14.32 3.09 -5.39
CA ILE A 13 -13.02 2.93 -4.72
C ILE A 13 -13.12 2.92 -3.18
N GLY A 14 -12.00 2.56 -2.53
CA GLY A 14 -11.78 2.76 -1.09
C GLY A 14 -11.91 1.53 -0.20
N ASN A 15 -12.16 0.35 -0.80
CA ASN A 15 -12.04 -0.98 -0.18
C ASN A 15 -11.87 -2.05 -1.31
N PHE A 16 -11.78 -3.33 -0.93
CA PHE A 16 -11.56 -4.45 -1.85
C PHE A 16 -12.84 -5.23 -2.22
N GLU A 17 -14.00 -4.58 -2.23
CA GLU A 17 -15.25 -5.22 -2.65
C GLU A 17 -15.26 -5.50 -4.17
N VAL A 18 -15.87 -6.63 -4.57
CA VAL A 18 -16.00 -7.01 -5.98
C VAL A 18 -16.81 -5.95 -6.75
N GLY A 19 -16.33 -5.58 -7.93
CA GLY A 19 -16.95 -4.58 -8.79
C GLY A 19 -16.32 -3.18 -8.71
N LYS A 20 -15.41 -2.97 -7.73
CA LYS A 20 -14.65 -1.72 -7.58
C LYS A 20 -13.34 -1.72 -8.33
N GLU A 21 -12.81 -0.53 -8.57
CA GLU A 21 -11.49 -0.35 -9.15
C GLU A 21 -10.41 -0.79 -8.15
N PHE A 22 -9.35 -1.42 -8.68
CA PHE A 22 -8.23 -1.86 -7.85
C PHE A 22 -7.25 -0.71 -7.62
N ASP A 23 -7.55 0.06 -6.58
CA ASP A 23 -6.71 1.12 -6.04
C ASP A 23 -6.10 0.64 -4.73
N ALA A 24 -4.79 0.36 -4.73
CA ALA A 24 -4.14 -0.34 -3.63
C ALA A 24 -2.66 0.01 -3.49
N ILE A 25 -2.12 -0.20 -2.30
CA ILE A 25 -0.68 -0.15 -2.02
C ILE A 25 -0.26 -1.52 -1.51
N LEU A 26 0.75 -2.12 -2.14
CA LEU A 26 1.44 -3.29 -1.61
C LEU A 26 2.51 -2.81 -0.63
N VAL A 27 2.31 -3.13 0.64
CA VAL A 27 3.21 -2.73 1.73
C VAL A 27 4.20 -3.84 2.02
N ASN A 28 5.49 -3.50 2.05
CA ASN A 28 6.58 -4.36 2.48
C ASN A 28 7.12 -3.86 3.83
N THR A 29 6.83 -4.62 4.89
CA THR A 29 7.18 -4.28 6.27
C THR A 29 8.64 -4.58 6.60
N THR A 30 9.37 -5.24 5.70
CA THR A 30 10.79 -5.59 5.82
C THR A 30 11.60 -5.00 4.67
N ALA A 31 11.16 -3.87 4.10
CA ALA A 31 11.87 -3.17 3.04
C ALA A 31 13.24 -2.68 3.53
N ASP A 32 14.20 -2.54 2.62
CA ASP A 32 15.54 -2.05 2.96
C ASP A 32 15.49 -0.67 3.62
N ASN A 33 16.20 -0.50 4.74
CA ASN A 33 16.20 0.71 5.55
C ASN A 33 14.80 1.19 5.96
N THR A 34 13.84 0.28 6.16
CA THR A 34 12.52 0.63 6.71
C THR A 34 12.64 1.16 8.15
N PRO A 35 11.77 2.10 8.57
CA PRO A 35 11.65 2.49 9.97
C PRO A 35 10.92 1.46 10.85
N LEU A 36 10.42 0.36 10.28
CA LEU A 36 9.69 -0.68 11.02
C LEU A 36 10.63 -1.70 11.66
N ASP A 37 10.51 -1.87 12.97
CA ASP A 37 11.03 -3.04 13.67
C ASP A 37 9.97 -4.16 13.69
N VAL A 38 10.19 -5.22 12.90
CA VAL A 38 9.32 -6.40 12.83
C VAL A 38 9.97 -7.56 13.58
N PHE A 39 9.23 -8.18 14.50
CA PHE A 39 9.65 -9.34 15.28
C PHE A 39 8.92 -10.61 14.82
N GLU A 40 9.47 -11.77 15.18
CA GLU A 40 8.92 -13.09 14.79
C GLU A 40 7.47 -13.32 15.27
N HIS A 41 7.13 -12.77 16.44
CA HIS A 41 5.80 -12.89 17.05
C HIS A 41 4.80 -11.83 16.56
N ASP A 42 5.19 -10.93 15.65
CA ASP A 42 4.26 -9.92 15.14
C ASP A 42 3.29 -10.57 14.14
N GLU A 43 2.01 -10.56 14.50
CA GLU A 43 0.92 -10.92 13.59
C GLU A 43 0.66 -9.82 12.55
N ILE A 44 -0.19 -10.11 11.56
CA ILE A 44 -0.47 -9.18 10.45
C ILE A 44 -1.07 -7.86 10.93
N GLU A 45 -1.92 -7.89 11.96
CA GLU A 45 -2.53 -6.70 12.55
C GLU A 45 -1.48 -5.81 13.21
N THR A 46 -0.56 -6.39 14.00
CA THR A 46 0.53 -5.63 14.63
C THR A 46 1.47 -5.02 13.59
N LYS A 47 1.80 -5.78 12.54
CA LYS A 47 2.60 -5.28 11.40
C LYS A 47 1.92 -4.11 10.71
N PHE A 48 0.60 -4.20 10.51
CA PHE A 48 -0.21 -3.15 9.90
C PHE A 48 -0.28 -1.89 10.79
N GLU A 49 -0.49 -2.05 12.10
CA GLU A 49 -0.45 -0.95 13.06
C GLU A 49 0.90 -0.23 13.06
N LYS A 50 2.01 -0.99 13.12
CA LYS A 50 3.37 -0.44 13.02
C LYS A 50 3.55 0.36 11.75
N TYR A 51 3.14 -0.18 10.60
CA TYR A 51 3.17 0.54 9.33
C TYR A 51 2.35 1.84 9.39
N LEU A 52 1.15 1.81 9.96
CA LEU A 52 0.30 3.00 10.06
C LEU A 52 0.91 4.11 10.93
N PHE A 53 1.63 3.76 11.99
CA PHE A 53 2.21 4.73 12.92
C PHE A 53 3.59 5.25 12.53
N VAL A 54 4.47 4.39 12.01
CA VAL A 54 5.89 4.75 11.74
C VAL A 54 6.35 4.49 10.31
N GLY A 55 5.52 3.87 9.46
CA GLY A 55 5.88 3.58 8.08
C GLY A 55 5.97 4.82 7.20
N ASP A 56 6.69 4.67 6.09
CA ASP A 56 6.80 5.70 5.05
C ASP A 56 6.88 5.12 3.64
N ASP A 57 7.27 5.94 2.66
CA ASP A 57 7.29 5.57 1.24
C ASP A 57 8.23 4.40 0.92
N ARG A 58 9.24 4.14 1.75
CA ARG A 58 10.13 2.98 1.58
C ARG A 58 9.38 1.66 1.74
N ASN A 59 8.29 1.65 2.51
CA ASN A 59 7.44 0.48 2.70
C ASN A 59 6.46 0.27 1.55
N ASN A 60 6.22 1.24 0.67
CA ASN A 60 5.24 1.14 -0.41
C ASN A 60 5.88 0.49 -1.64
N GLU A 61 5.98 -0.84 -1.64
CA GLU A 61 6.67 -1.60 -2.69
C GLU A 61 6.02 -1.45 -4.07
N LYS A 62 4.69 -1.44 -4.13
CA LYS A 62 3.93 -1.21 -5.36
C LYS A 62 2.69 -0.37 -5.09
N ILE A 63 2.32 0.45 -6.06
CA ILE A 63 1.10 1.26 -6.01
C ILE A 63 0.28 0.92 -7.24
N TYR A 64 -1.00 0.66 -7.05
CA TYR A 64 -1.96 0.34 -8.11
C TYR A 64 -3.04 1.41 -8.17
N VAL A 65 -3.33 1.87 -9.38
CA VAL A 65 -4.45 2.77 -9.69
C VAL A 65 -5.21 2.16 -10.86
N GLN A 66 -6.50 1.87 -10.67
CA GLN A 66 -7.35 1.20 -11.65
C GLN A 66 -6.74 -0.11 -12.17
N GLY A 67 -6.13 -0.88 -11.27
CA GLY A 67 -5.47 -2.14 -11.63
C GLY A 67 -4.11 -2.00 -12.32
N LYS A 68 -3.64 -0.79 -12.61
CA LYS A 68 -2.34 -0.55 -13.23
C LYS A 68 -1.30 -0.21 -12.17
N GLU A 69 -0.17 -0.92 -12.18
CA GLU A 69 0.97 -0.54 -11.34
C GLU A 69 1.51 0.82 -11.82
N VAL A 70 1.57 1.80 -10.93
CA VAL A 70 2.08 3.15 -11.19
C VAL A 70 3.38 3.37 -10.44
N ARG A 71 4.29 4.11 -11.05
CA ARG A 71 5.58 4.50 -10.46
C ARG A 71 5.75 6.01 -10.50
N LEU A 72 6.42 6.55 -9.49
CA LEU A 72 6.80 7.96 -9.50
C LEU A 72 7.78 8.23 -10.66
N PRO A 73 7.68 9.37 -11.34
CA PRO A 73 8.63 9.75 -12.38
C PRO A 73 10.07 9.73 -11.82
N GLY A 74 10.95 8.93 -12.44
CA GLY A 74 12.36 8.84 -12.04
C GLY A 74 12.76 7.61 -11.24
N SER A 75 11.83 6.74 -10.81
CA SER A 75 12.21 5.44 -10.22
C SER A 75 12.64 4.46 -11.33
N THR A 76 13.92 4.11 -11.39
CA THR A 76 14.43 3.13 -12.37
C THR A 76 13.93 1.72 -12.02
N THR A 77 13.31 1.05 -12.98
CA THR A 77 12.96 -0.37 -12.85
C THR A 77 14.25 -1.20 -12.89
N ALA A 78 14.58 -1.90 -11.80
CA ALA A 78 15.37 -3.11 -11.94
C ALA A 78 14.48 -4.13 -12.68
N SER A 79 14.72 -4.30 -13.97
CA SER A 79 14.09 -5.34 -14.78
C SER A 79 14.42 -6.69 -14.13
N ARG A 80 13.45 -7.31 -13.46
CA ARG A 80 13.57 -8.72 -13.07
C ARG A 80 13.11 -9.57 -14.26
N LYS A 81 14.05 -10.40 -14.73
CA LYS A 81 13.82 -11.50 -15.67
C LYS A 81 12.77 -12.47 -15.15
#